data_AF-A0A7S1LD61-F1
#
_entry.id   AF-A0A7S1LD61-F1
#
_cell.length_a   1.000
_cell.length_b   1.000
_cell.length_c   1.000
_cell.angle_alpha   90.00
_cell.angle_beta   90.00
_cell.angle_gamma   90.00
#
_symmetry.space_group_name_H-M   'P 1'
#
loop_
_entity.id
_entity.type
_entity.pdbx_description
1 polymer ?
#
loop_
_entity_poly.entity_id
_entity_poly.type
_entity_poly.pdbx_seq_one_letter_code
_entity_poly.pdbx_strand_id
1 'polypeptide(L)'
;HADLVERARFGPVGWSRRYVFSMEDLTSCGDILRTYLEDRPVVPWADLRFFFAHVIYGGHIVDPWDRRLCLAVFERHVAPALLHDGELLPGLPLPHKRDW
;
A
#
# COMPACT_ATOMS: atom_id res chain seq x y z
N HIS A 1 2.20 -3.67 -2.18
CA HIS A 1 2.28 -5.14 -2.14
C HIS A 1 3.70 -5.63 -1.88
N ALA A 2 4.66 -5.43 -2.81
CA ALA A 2 6.04 -5.94 -2.68
C ALA A 2 6.70 -5.60 -1.33
N ASP A 3 6.63 -4.33 -0.90
CA ASP A 3 7.16 -3.88 0.39
C ASP A 3 6.63 -4.73 1.58
N LEU A 4 5.32 -4.92 1.67
CA LEU A 4 4.68 -5.70 2.74
C LEU A 4 5.10 -7.18 2.74
N VAL A 5 5.28 -7.77 1.55
CA VAL A 5 5.74 -9.15 1.37
C VAL A 5 7.21 -9.30 1.76
N GLU A 6 8.07 -8.42 1.27
CA GLU A 6 9.51 -8.45 1.51
C GLU A 6 9.87 -8.24 2.98
N ARG A 7 9.07 -7.46 3.72
CA ARG A 7 9.23 -7.30 5.18
C ARG A 7 9.25 -8.62 5.94
N ALA A 8 8.55 -9.65 5.48
CA ALA A 8 8.58 -10.96 6.11
C ALA A 8 9.97 -11.63 6.12
N ARG A 9 10.89 -11.20 5.24
CA ARG A 9 12.27 -11.70 5.19
C ARG A 9 13.12 -11.27 6.39
N PHE A 10 12.71 -10.22 7.11
CA PHE A 10 13.44 -9.67 8.25
C PHE A 10 12.98 -10.25 9.61
N GLY A 11 12.19 -11.32 9.59
CA GLY A 11 11.69 -11.97 10.80
C GLY A 11 10.90 -11.00 11.70
N PRO A 12 11.04 -11.10 13.04
CA PRO A 12 10.32 -10.27 14.01
C PRO A 12 10.50 -8.74 13.84
N VAL A 13 11.59 -8.31 13.21
CA VAL A 13 11.85 -6.88 12.94
C VAL A 13 11.01 -6.36 11.78
N GLY A 14 10.67 -7.23 10.83
CA GLY A 14 9.81 -6.90 9.70
C GLY A 14 8.34 -6.91 10.10
N TRP A 15 7.92 -8.03 10.70
CA TRP A 15 6.57 -8.27 11.24
C TRP A 15 6.69 -9.04 12.54
N SER A 16 5.91 -8.70 13.56
CA SER A 16 5.91 -9.44 14.83
C SER A 16 5.55 -10.92 14.65
N ARG A 17 4.76 -11.22 13.61
CA ARG A 17 4.30 -12.56 13.22
C ARG A 17 4.36 -12.73 11.71
N ARG A 18 4.35 -13.99 11.25
CA ARG A 18 4.34 -14.27 9.81
C ARG A 18 2.93 -14.10 9.24
N TYR A 19 2.73 -13.02 8.49
CA TYR A 19 1.53 -12.79 7.67
C TYR A 19 1.78 -13.24 6.24
N VAL A 20 0.75 -13.78 5.59
CA VAL A 20 0.80 -14.20 4.19
C VAL A 20 -0.08 -13.24 3.39
N PHE A 21 0.55 -12.43 2.55
CA PHE A 21 -0.15 -11.58 1.61
C PHE A 21 -0.10 -12.21 0.22
N SER A 22 -1.24 -12.35 -0.42
CA SER A 22 -1.43 -13.00 -1.71
C SER A 22 -1.53 -11.99 -2.85
N MET A 23 -1.42 -12.45 -4.09
CA MET A 23 -1.70 -11.61 -5.26
C MET A 23 -3.17 -11.16 -5.32
N GLU A 24 -4.08 -11.91 -4.73
CA GLU A 24 -5.51 -11.58 -4.68
C GLU A 24 -5.77 -10.32 -3.86
N ASP A 25 -4.97 -10.07 -2.81
CA ASP A 25 -5.00 -8.81 -2.05
C ASP A 25 -4.62 -7.62 -2.94
N LEU A 26 -3.64 -7.79 -3.82
CA LEU A 26 -3.24 -6.74 -4.77
C LEU A 26 -4.30 -6.51 -5.85
N THR A 27 -4.85 -7.57 -6.43
CA THR A 27 -5.92 -7.47 -7.44
C THR A 27 -7.15 -6.77 -6.87
N SER A 28 -7.57 -7.14 -5.66
CA SER A 28 -8.70 -6.51 -4.96
C SER A 28 -8.48 -5.02 -4.72
N CYS A 29 -7.26 -4.60 -4.33
CA CYS A 29 -6.91 -3.19 -4.25
C CYS A 29 -7.05 -2.47 -5.61
N GLY A 30 -6.64 -3.13 -6.70
CA GLY A 30 -6.75 -2.58 -8.05
C GLY A 30 -8.19 -2.40 -8.52
N ASP A 31 -9.08 -3.34 -8.17
CA ASP A 31 -10.50 -3.23 -8.50
C ASP A 31 -11.19 -2.10 -7.72
N ILE A 32 -10.92 -1.99 -6.41
CA ILE A 32 -11.39 -0.85 -5.60
C ILE A 32 -10.90 0.48 -6.18
N LEU A 33 -9.61 0.56 -6.52
CA LEU A 33 -9.03 1.77 -7.08
C LEU A 33 -9.74 2.17 -8.38
N ARG A 34 -10.00 1.20 -9.27
CA ARG A 34 -10.68 1.44 -10.55
C ARG A 34 -12.07 2.03 -10.34
N THR A 35 -12.89 1.40 -9.50
CA THR A 35 -14.24 1.90 -9.18
C THR A 35 -14.21 3.32 -8.63
N TYR A 36 -13.28 3.62 -7.73
CA TYR A 36 -13.19 4.95 -7.12
C TYR A 36 -12.73 6.04 -8.09
N LEU A 37 -11.87 5.70 -9.05
CA LEU A 37 -11.35 6.66 -10.04
C LEU A 37 -12.34 6.91 -11.19
N GLU A 38 -13.17 5.92 -11.53
CA GLU A 38 -14.22 6.07 -12.54
C GLU A 38 -15.39 6.94 -12.04
N ASP A 39 -15.74 6.82 -10.76
CA ASP A 39 -16.94 7.45 -10.19
C ASP A 39 -16.70 8.86 -9.61
N ARG A 40 -15.44 9.33 -9.49
CA ARG A 40 -15.13 10.56 -8.74
C ARG A 40 -14.11 11.48 -9.42
N PRO A 41 -14.35 12.80 -9.46
CA PRO A 41 -13.40 13.77 -10.02
C PRO A 41 -12.19 14.05 -9.12
N VAL A 42 -12.26 13.68 -7.84
CA VAL A 42 -11.21 13.90 -6.84
C VAL A 42 -10.83 12.57 -6.21
N VAL A 43 -9.53 12.26 -6.18
CA VAL A 43 -9.01 11.03 -5.59
C VAL A 43 -9.17 11.06 -4.06
N PRO A 44 -9.94 10.14 -3.45
CA PRO A 44 -10.14 10.11 -2.01
C PRO A 44 -9.03 9.30 -1.33
N TRP A 45 -7.87 9.93 -1.17
CA TRP A 45 -6.66 9.29 -0.64
C TRP A 45 -6.85 8.64 0.73
N ALA A 46 -7.60 9.27 1.64
CA ALA A 46 -7.85 8.74 2.99
C ALA A 46 -8.67 7.45 2.95
N ASP A 47 -9.74 7.41 2.15
CA ASP A 47 -10.60 6.24 1.99
C ASP A 47 -9.81 5.07 1.40
N LEU A 48 -9.02 5.32 0.34
CA LEU A 48 -8.18 4.28 -0.28
C LEU A 48 -7.18 3.69 0.71
N ARG A 49 -6.48 4.53 1.48
CA ARG A 49 -5.57 4.05 2.53
C ARG A 49 -6.31 3.25 3.59
N PHE A 50 -7.50 3.69 3.99
CA PHE A 50 -8.30 2.96 4.97
C PHE A 50 -8.65 1.57 4.45
N PHE A 51 -9.22 1.46 3.24
CA PHE A 51 -9.57 0.17 2.65
C PHE A 51 -8.35 -0.74 2.52
N PHE A 52 -7.24 -0.24 1.97
CA PHE A 52 -6.08 -1.07 1.73
C PHE A 52 -5.40 -1.52 3.02
N ALA A 53 -5.18 -0.58 3.96
CA ALA A 53 -4.44 -0.86 5.19
C ALA A 53 -5.26 -1.60 6.25
N HIS A 54 -6.57 -1.32 6.38
CA HIS A 54 -7.40 -1.87 7.46
C HIS A 54 -8.27 -3.03 7.01
N VAL A 55 -8.74 -3.03 5.76
CA VAL A 55 -9.68 -4.06 5.27
C VAL A 55 -8.92 -5.14 4.53
N ILE A 56 -8.21 -4.80 3.45
CA ILE A 56 -7.55 -5.79 2.59
C ILE A 56 -6.35 -6.40 3.29
N TYR A 57 -5.29 -5.62 3.53
CA TYR A 57 -4.08 -6.15 4.18
C TYR A 57 -4.27 -6.27 5.71
N GLY A 58 -5.01 -5.35 6.30
CA GLY A 58 -5.27 -5.33 7.75
C GLY A 58 -6.09 -6.52 8.25
N GLY A 59 -6.91 -7.14 7.38
CA GLY A 59 -7.65 -8.36 7.70
C GLY A 59 -6.77 -9.55 8.07
N HIS A 60 -5.54 -9.58 7.55
CA HIS A 60 -4.55 -10.63 7.86
C HIS A 60 -3.78 -10.35 9.16
N ILE A 61 -3.74 -9.09 9.60
CA ILE A 61 -2.85 -8.63 10.67
C ILE A 61 -3.61 -8.62 12.00
N VAL A 62 -3.07 -9.36 12.97
CA VAL A 62 -3.64 -9.45 14.33
C VAL A 62 -2.98 -8.50 15.33
N ASP A 63 -1.70 -8.16 15.14
CA ASP A 63 -0.96 -7.33 16.08
C ASP A 63 -1.25 -5.82 15.84
N PRO A 64 -1.60 -5.04 16.88
CA PRO A 64 -1.91 -3.62 16.73
C PRO A 64 -0.75 -2.76 16.23
N TRP A 65 0.50 -3.11 16.58
CA TRP A 65 1.67 -2.39 16.09
C TRP A 65 1.94 -2.70 14.62
N ASP A 66 1.77 -3.95 14.22
CA ASP A 66 1.85 -4.33 12.81
C ASP A 66 0.73 -3.68 11.97
N ARG A 67 -0.47 -3.46 12.54
CA ARG A 67 -1.53 -2.69 11.86
C ARG A 67 -1.13 -1.23 11.63
N ARG A 68 -0.51 -0.59 12.64
CA ARG A 68 0.03 0.77 12.51
C ARG A 68 1.12 0.86 11.45
N LEU A 69 2.00 -0.13 11.42
CA LEU A 69 3.04 -0.26 10.40
C LEU A 69 2.44 -0.41 9.00
N CYS A 70 1.43 -1.27 8.84
CA CYS A 70 0.71 -1.45 7.57
C CYS A 70 0.13 -0.11 7.08
N LEU A 71 -0.54 0.63 7.96
CA LEU A 71 -1.06 1.96 7.64
C LEU A 71 0.05 2.93 7.20
N ALA A 72 1.16 3.00 7.93
CA ALA A 72 2.28 3.88 7.59
C ALA A 72 2.88 3.55 6.21
N VAL A 73 2.94 2.27 5.84
CA VAL A 73 3.36 1.84 4.50
C VAL A 73 2.40 2.39 3.42
N PHE A 74 1.09 2.33 3.64
CA PHE A 74 0.11 2.88 2.70
C PHE A 74 0.06 4.41 2.69
N GLU A 75 0.29 5.08 3.81
CA GLU A 75 0.41 6.55 3.86
C GLU A 75 1.56 7.04 2.99
N ARG A 76 2.67 6.30 2.94
CA ARG A 76 3.79 6.56 2.04
C ARG A 76 3.45 6.30 0.56
N HIS A 77 2.90 5.12 0.25
CA HIS A 77 2.74 4.65 -1.13
C HIS A 77 1.46 5.11 -1.82
N VAL A 78 0.47 5.58 -1.07
CA VAL A 78 -0.81 6.06 -1.60
C VAL A 78 -0.91 7.54 -1.25
N ALA A 79 -0.09 8.37 -1.87
CA ALA A 79 0.01 9.79 -1.56
C ALA A 79 -0.04 10.67 -2.82
N PRO A 80 -0.64 11.88 -2.75
CA PRO A 80 -0.63 12.83 -3.85
C PRO A 80 0.79 13.17 -4.33
N ALA A 81 1.77 13.17 -3.43
CA ALA A 81 3.16 13.47 -3.74
C ALA A 81 3.77 12.51 -4.78
N LEU A 82 3.28 11.26 -4.86
CA LEU A 82 3.74 10.30 -5.85
C LEU A 82 3.18 10.56 -7.26
N LEU A 83 2.30 11.55 -7.44
CA LEU A 83 1.85 11.96 -8.77
C LEU A 83 2.73 13.06 -9.38
N HIS A 84 3.60 13.68 -8.59
CA HIS A 84 4.38 14.87 -8.97
C HIS A 84 5.86 14.67 -8.61
N ASP A 85 6.61 14.00 -9.49
CA ASP A 85 8.07 13.79 -9.41
C ASP A 85 8.58 13.29 -8.04
N GLY A 86 7.77 12.46 -7.38
CA GLY A 86 8.11 11.86 -6.09
C GLY A 86 9.13 10.73 -6.21
N GLU A 87 9.69 10.34 -5.07
CA GLU A 87 10.51 9.14 -4.93
C GLU A 87 9.66 7.97 -4.41
N LEU A 88 9.80 6.79 -5.02
CA LEU A 88 9.14 5.57 -4.56
C LEU A 88 9.74 5.09 -3.23
N LEU A 89 11.06 5.20 -3.13
CA LEU A 89 11.88 4.92 -1.95
C LEU A 89 13.02 5.94 -1.92
N PRO A 90 13.67 6.19 -0.77
CA PRO A 90 14.79 7.12 -0.70
C PRO A 90 15.85 6.82 -1.77
N GLY A 91 16.09 7.77 -2.66
CA GLY A 91 17.04 7.63 -3.77
C GLY A 91 16.56 6.79 -4.96
N LEU A 92 15.29 6.38 -4.97
CA LEU A 92 14.64 5.71 -6.10
C LEU A 92 13.51 6.59 -6.65
N PRO A 93 13.76 7.38 -7.70
CA PRO A 93 12.74 8.23 -8.31
C PRO A 93 11.64 7.37 -8.95
N LEU A 94 10.42 7.91 -9.02
CA LEU A 94 9.38 7.28 -9.80
C LEU A 94 9.75 7.20 -11.29
N PRO A 95 9.39 6.12 -11.99
CA PRO A 95 9.57 6.01 -13.44
C PRO A 95 8.90 7.20 -14.13
N HIS A 96 9.58 7.84 -15.08
CA HIS A 96 9.02 9.01 -15.74
C HIS A 96 7.88 8.56 -16.66
N LYS A 97 6.85 9.42 -16.81
CA LYS A 97 5.70 9.18 -17.70
C LYS A 97 6.04 8.88 -19.17
N ARG A 98 7.31 8.99 -19.57
CA ARG A 98 7.80 8.79 -20.94
C ARG A 98 8.42 7.41 -21.16
N ASP A 99 8.53 6.60 -20.10
CA ASP A 99 9.17 5.29 -20.14
C ASP A 99 8.17 4.14 -20.40
N TRP A 100 6.91 4.47 -20.71
CA TRP A 100 5.79 3.59 -21.06
C TRP A 100 4.99 4.14 -22.24
#